data_AF-A0A7H4M6F1-F1
#
_entry.id   AF-A0A7H4M6F1-F1
#
_cell.length_a   1.000
_cell.length_b   1.000
_cell.length_c   1.000
_cell.angle_alpha   90.00
_cell.angle_beta   90.00
_cell.angle_gamma   90.00
#
_symmetry.space_group_name_H-M   'P 1'
#
loop_
_entity.id
_entity.type
_entity.pdbx_description
1 polymer ?
#
loop_
_entity_poly.entity_id
_entity_poly.type
_entity_poly.pdbx_seq_one_letter_code
_entity_poly.pdbx_strand_id
1 'polypeptide(L)'
;MLTAIGQKYGKSVGQVVLRWIFQRGIVSLAKSVRKERMAENINILDFELSAEDMLQITAIDTATSAFFSHRDPAELNGWQPQTGCLSRDKRGIHSMQNVIWVNPDSKSPRLGSVAWD
;
A
#
# COMPACT_ATOMS: atom_id res chain seq x y z
N MET A 1 11.53 -5.44 19.45
CA MET A 1 11.11 -6.85 19.52
C MET A 1 11.50 -7.62 18.26
N LEU A 2 10.95 -7.32 17.08
CA LEU A 2 11.32 -8.03 15.83
C LEU A 2 12.83 -7.99 15.53
N THR A 3 13.51 -6.88 15.85
CA THR A 3 14.98 -6.78 15.76
C THR A 3 15.70 -7.78 16.66
N ALA A 4 15.17 -8.07 17.86
CA ALA A 4 15.77 -9.03 18.79
C ALA A 4 15.61 -10.46 18.27
N ILE A 5 14.44 -10.79 17.70
CA ILE A 5 14.22 -12.07 17.00
C ILE A 5 15.17 -12.18 15.80
N GLY A 6 15.30 -11.12 14.99
CA GLY A 6 16.27 -11.07 13.89
C GLY A 6 17.71 -11.33 14.35
N GLN A 7 18.14 -10.69 15.45
CA GLN A 7 19.45 -10.92 16.05
C GLN A 7 19.67 -12.36 16.51
N LYS A 8 18.65 -12.98 17.13
CA LYS A 8 18.70 -14.39 17.57
C LYS A 8 19.00 -15.35 16.41
N TYR A 9 18.48 -15.07 15.22
CA TYR A 9 18.69 -15.91 14.03
C TYR A 9 19.76 -15.37 13.07
N GLY A 10 20.38 -14.22 13.36
CA GLY A 10 21.30 -13.55 12.43
C GLY A 10 20.63 -13.10 11.13
N LYS A 11 19.32 -12.81 11.17
CA LYS A 11 18.49 -12.46 10.03
C LYS A 11 17.97 -11.03 10.13
N SER A 12 17.68 -10.43 8.98
CA SER A 12 17.05 -9.11 8.96
C SER A 12 15.58 -9.20 9.40
N VAL A 13 15.03 -8.07 9.84
CA VAL A 13 13.61 -7.98 10.23
C VAL A 13 12.70 -8.38 9.06
N GLY A 14 13.06 -8.02 7.82
CA GLY A 14 12.30 -8.40 6.63
C GLY A 14 12.24 -9.92 6.44
N GLN A 15 13.38 -10.61 6.62
CA GLN A 15 13.44 -12.06 6.55
C GLN A 15 12.60 -12.73 7.64
N VAL A 16 12.62 -12.20 8.87
CA VAL A 16 11.79 -12.71 9.97
C VAL A 16 10.30 -12.59 9.65
N VAL A 17 9.86 -11.45 9.12
CA VAL A 17 8.45 -11.24 8.73
C VAL A 17 8.04 -12.19 7.59
N LEU A 18 8.88 -12.31 6.56
CA LEU A 18 8.60 -13.21 5.44
C LEU A 18 8.57 -14.68 5.89
N ARG A 19 9.48 -15.09 6.78
CA ARG A 19 9.48 -16.43 7.36
C ARG A 19 8.21 -16.70 8.18
N TRP A 20 7.78 -15.73 8.98
CA TRP A 20 6.54 -15.84 9.76
C TRP A 20 5.31 -16.04 8.87
N ILE A 21 5.19 -15.29 7.76
CA ILE A 21 4.12 -15.48 6.77
C ILE A 21 4.19 -16.89 6.14
N PHE A 22 5.39 -17.32 5.75
CA PHE A 22 5.62 -18.62 5.13
C PHE A 22 5.25 -19.79 6.04
N GLN A 23 5.66 -19.78 7.32
CA GLN A 23 5.32 -20.85 8.28
C GLN A 23 3.82 -20.96 8.57
N ARG A 24 3.04 -19.89 8.34
CA ARG A 24 1.57 -19.92 8.44
C ARG A 24 0.89 -20.52 7.20
N GLY A 25 1.67 -20.94 6.19
CA GLY A 25 1.16 -21.45 4.92
C GLY A 25 0.63 -20.35 3.98
N ILE A 26 0.98 -19.09 4.22
CA ILE A 26 0.57 -17.95 3.38
C ILE A 26 1.68 -17.64 2.38
N VAL A 27 1.32 -17.47 1.10
CA VAL A 27 2.29 -17.10 0.06
C VAL A 27 2.61 -15.61 0.17
N SER A 28 3.89 -15.29 0.42
CA SER A 28 4.36 -13.91 0.55
C SER A 28 4.82 -13.33 -0.79
N LEU A 29 4.40 -12.10 -1.11
CA LEU A 29 4.91 -11.34 -2.26
C LEU A 29 5.78 -10.18 -1.79
N ALA A 30 7.10 -10.35 -1.88
CA ALA A 30 8.07 -9.31 -1.52
C ALA A 30 8.53 -8.53 -2.77
N LYS A 31 8.12 -7.27 -2.89
CA LYS A 31 8.57 -6.39 -3.98
C LYS A 31 9.91 -5.73 -3.65
N SER A 32 10.88 -5.80 -4.57
CA SER A 32 12.13 -5.04 -4.49
C SER A 32 12.67 -4.72 -5.88
N VAL A 33 13.42 -3.62 -6.00
CA VAL A 33 14.17 -3.21 -7.20
C VAL A 33 15.68 -3.42 -7.06
N ARG A 34 16.15 -3.77 -5.85
CA ARG A 34 17.57 -3.98 -5.54
C ARG A 34 17.87 -5.48 -5.53
N LYS A 35 18.86 -5.90 -6.32
CA LYS A 35 19.21 -7.32 -6.50
C LYS A 35 19.62 -7.99 -5.18
N GLU A 36 20.36 -7.27 -4.34
CA GLU A 36 20.84 -7.76 -3.05
C GLU A 36 19.66 -8.08 -2.13
N ARG A 37 18.63 -7.21 -2.13
CA ARG A 37 17.40 -7.41 -1.36
C ARG A 37 16.53 -8.55 -1.91
N MET A 38 16.56 -8.78 -3.23
CA MET A 38 15.84 -9.92 -3.82
C MET A 38 16.46 -11.25 -3.35
N ALA A 39 17.80 -11.33 -3.35
CA ALA A 39 18.52 -12.49 -2.82
C ALA A 39 18.31 -12.66 -1.31
N GLU A 40 18.28 -11.56 -0.55
CA GLU A 40 17.98 -11.60 0.88
C GLU A 40 16.55 -12.09 1.17
N ASN A 41 15.55 -11.59 0.43
CA ASN A 41 14.14 -11.92 0.62
C ASN A 41 13.80 -13.38 0.28
N ILE A 42 14.52 -14.01 -0.65
CA ILE A 42 14.32 -15.43 -0.98
C ILE A 42 15.04 -16.35 0.01
N ASN A 43 16.10 -15.86 0.67
CA ASN A 43 16.85 -16.63 1.66
C ASN A 43 16.16 -16.64 3.05
N ILE A 44 14.94 -17.16 3.07
CA ILE A 44 14.08 -17.33 4.25
C ILE A 44 13.77 -18.80 4.55
N LEU A 45 14.29 -19.72 3.73
CA LEU A 45 14.03 -21.15 3.83
C LEU A 45 15.08 -21.87 4.71
N ASP A 46 16.15 -21.18 5.07
CA ASP A 46 17.32 -21.72 5.76
C ASP A 46 17.24 -21.67 7.30
N PHE A 47 16.17 -21.10 7.85
CA PHE A 47 15.91 -21.05 9.29
C PHE A 47 14.43 -21.23 9.59
N GLU A 48 14.09 -21.52 10.85
CA GLU A 48 12.72 -21.70 11.31
C GLU A 48 12.48 -20.92 12.61
N LEU A 49 11.33 -20.25 12.71
CA LEU A 49 10.92 -19.57 13.94
C LEU A 49 10.33 -20.57 14.92
N SER A 50 10.76 -20.49 16.17
CA SER A 50 10.18 -21.26 17.27
C SER A 50 8.71 -20.87 17.52
N ALA A 51 7.95 -21.76 18.16
CA ALA A 51 6.56 -21.49 18.51
C ALA A 51 6.40 -20.24 19.39
N GLU A 52 7.36 -19.98 20.28
CA GLU A 52 7.37 -18.78 21.12
C GLU A 52 7.55 -17.50 20.28
N ASP A 53 8.51 -17.51 19.34
CA ASP A 53 8.74 -16.36 18.46
C ASP A 53 7.50 -16.11 17.57
N MET A 54 6.84 -17.17 17.10
CA MET A 54 5.59 -17.07 16.33
C MET A 54 4.46 -16.43 17.16
N LEU A 55 4.34 -16.79 18.44
CA LEU A 55 3.36 -16.20 19.36
C LEU A 55 3.66 -14.72 19.61
N GLN A 56 4.93 -14.36 19.82
CA GLN A 56 5.31 -12.96 20.02
C GLN A 56 4.94 -12.09 18.82
N ILE A 57 5.21 -12.57 17.60
CA ILE A 57 4.86 -11.81 16.38
C ILE A 57 3.35 -11.67 16.24
N THR A 58 2.59 -12.72 16.57
CA THR A 58 1.11 -12.70 16.52
C THR A 58 0.51 -11.70 17.51
N ALA A 59 1.14 -11.50 18.68
CA ALA A 59 0.67 -10.54 19.67
C ALA A 59 0.74 -9.08 19.23
N ILE A 60 1.44 -8.76 18.13
CA ILE A 60 1.51 -7.39 17.57
C ILE A 60 0.35 -7.10 16.60
N ASP A 61 -0.43 -8.11 16.19
CA ASP A 61 -1.49 -7.91 15.19
C ASP A 61 -2.57 -6.94 15.70
N THR A 62 -2.78 -5.84 14.97
CA THR A 62 -3.76 -4.79 15.31
C THR A 62 -5.06 -4.94 14.54
N ALA A 63 -5.19 -5.95 13.67
CA ALA A 63 -6.35 -6.19 12.79
C ALA A 63 -6.77 -4.94 11.95
N THR A 64 -5.87 -3.97 11.81
CA THR A 64 -6.12 -2.70 11.13
C THR A 64 -5.28 -2.65 9.86
N SER A 65 -5.91 -2.30 8.74
CA SER A 65 -5.22 -2.10 7.47
C SER A 65 -4.19 -0.97 7.60
N ALA A 66 -2.99 -1.17 7.04
CA ALA A 66 -1.95 -0.14 7.04
C ALA A 66 -2.22 1.01 6.04
N PHE A 67 -3.22 0.85 5.16
CA PHE A 67 -3.55 1.85 4.15
C PHE A 67 -4.94 2.43 4.40
N PHE A 68 -5.97 1.63 4.19
CA PHE A 68 -7.36 2.07 4.20
C PHE A 68 -8.30 0.85 4.34
N SER A 69 -9.56 1.06 4.71
CA SER A 69 -10.56 0.02 4.94
C SER A 69 -11.43 -0.22 3.70
N HIS A 70 -11.28 -1.38 3.05
CA HIS A 70 -12.11 -1.80 1.91
C HIS A 70 -13.62 -1.87 2.17
N ARG A 71 -14.07 -1.70 3.42
CA ARG A 71 -15.48 -1.64 3.81
C ARG A 71 -16.05 -0.21 3.79
N ASP A 72 -15.21 0.81 3.63
CA ASP A 72 -15.65 2.19 3.51
C ASP A 72 -15.99 2.50 2.04
N PRO A 73 -17.27 2.79 1.72
CA PRO A 73 -17.68 3.13 0.35
C PRO A 73 -17.04 4.43 -0.16
N ALA A 74 -16.55 5.32 0.70
CA ALA A 74 -15.86 6.54 0.28
C ALA A 74 -14.47 6.26 -0.33
N GLU A 75 -13.79 5.21 0.14
CA GLU A 75 -12.43 4.84 -0.32
C GLU A 75 -12.44 4.12 -1.67
N LEU A 76 -13.58 3.52 -2.06
CA LEU A 76 -13.76 2.92 -3.38
C LEU A 76 -13.90 3.97 -4.49
N ASN A 77 -14.32 5.19 -4.13
CA ASN A 77 -14.57 6.29 -5.06
C ASN A 77 -13.41 7.31 -5.05
N GLY A 78 -12.18 6.84 -5.29
CA GLY A 78 -10.98 7.68 -5.27
C GLY A 78 -10.90 8.77 -6.35
N TRP A 79 -11.86 8.85 -7.28
CA TRP A 79 -11.91 9.86 -8.33
C TRP A 79 -13.36 10.25 -8.63
N GLN A 80 -13.91 11.19 -7.87
CA GLN A 80 -15.18 11.83 -8.21
C GLN A 80 -14.90 13.09 -9.03
N PRO A 81 -15.41 13.21 -10.27
CA PRO A 81 -15.43 14.51 -10.94
C PRO A 81 -16.34 15.42 -10.11
N GLN A 82 -15.80 16.53 -9.58
CA GLN A 82 -16.66 17.61 -9.13
C GLN A 82 -17.37 18.14 -10.38
N THR A 83 -18.58 17.66 -10.63
CA THR A 83 -19.51 18.31 -11.53
C THR A 83 -19.90 19.62 -10.87
N GLY A 84 -19.05 20.64 -11.06
CA GLY A 84 -19.45 22.02 -10.85
C GLY A 84 -20.72 22.23 -11.67
N CYS A 85 -21.81 22.55 -10.97
CA CYS A 85 -23.10 22.89 -11.57
C CYS A 85 -22.91 23.73 -12.83
N LEU A 86 -23.36 23.21 -13.98
CA LEU A 86 -23.48 23.97 -15.21
C LEU A 86 -24.48 25.10 -14.99
N SER A 87 -24.00 26.30 -14.68
CA SER A 87 -24.81 27.51 -14.83
C SER A 87 -25.03 27.74 -16.32
N ARG A 88 -26.29 27.62 -16.75
CA ARG A 88 -26.76 27.73 -18.13
C ARG A 88 -26.63 29.18 -18.64
N ASP A 89 -25.62 29.48 -19.47
CA ASP A 89 -25.59 30.71 -20.29
C ASP A 89 -26.14 30.42 -21.70
N LYS A 90 -26.93 31.35 -22.25
CA LYS A 90 -27.71 31.27 -23.50
C LYS A 90 -26.89 31.57 -24.77
N ARG A 91 -25.57 31.42 -24.77
CA ARG A 91 -24.73 31.72 -25.94
C ARG A 91 -23.81 30.54 -26.24
N GLY A 92 -24.16 29.78 -27.28
CA GLY A 92 -23.51 28.55 -27.68
C GLY A 92 -22.10 28.77 -28.24
N ILE A 93 -21.10 28.69 -27.37
CA ILE A 93 -19.69 28.47 -27.74
C ILE A 93 -19.14 27.42 -26.77
N HIS A 94 -18.90 26.19 -27.24
CA HIS A 94 -18.25 25.15 -26.44
C HIS A 94 -16.74 25.16 -26.76
N SER A 95 -15.96 25.78 -25.87
CA SER A 95 -14.52 25.55 -25.76
C SER A 95 -14.26 24.51 -24.68
N MET A 96 -13.33 23.60 -24.95
CA MET A 96 -12.93 22.45 -24.12
C MET A 96 -12.82 22.81 -22.64
N GLN A 97 -13.51 22.04 -21.78
CA GLN A 97 -13.41 22.18 -20.33
C GLN A 97 -12.24 21.33 -19.82
N ASN A 98 -11.27 21.99 -19.20
CA ASN A 98 -10.24 21.35 -18.39
C ASN A 98 -10.90 20.63 -17.21
N VAL A 99 -10.80 19.29 -17.18
CA VAL A 99 -11.15 18.49 -16.00
C VAL A 99 -10.04 18.71 -14.97
N ILE A 100 -10.35 19.36 -13.85
CA ILE A 100 -9.43 19.49 -12.73
C ILE A 100 -9.68 18.34 -11.78
N TRP A 101 -8.63 17.55 -11.56
CA TRP A 101 -8.64 16.46 -10.59
C TRP A 101 -8.12 16.96 -9.25
N VAL A 102 -8.90 16.77 -8.19
CA VAL A 102 -8.50 17.17 -6.83
C VAL A 102 -8.55 15.95 -5.92
N ASN A 103 -7.44 15.68 -5.23
CA ASN A 103 -7.36 14.66 -4.19
C ASN A 103 -7.76 15.31 -2.83
N PRO A 104 -8.78 14.79 -2.13
CA PRO A 104 -9.28 15.37 -0.89
C PRO A 104 -8.27 15.38 0.27
N ASP A 105 -7.23 14.54 0.23
CA ASP A 105 -6.20 14.45 1.28
C ASP A 105 -4.93 15.27 1.01
N SER A 106 -4.83 15.93 -0.15
CA SER A 106 -3.66 16.73 -0.49
C SER A 106 -3.91 18.23 -0.28
N LYS A 107 -3.09 18.87 0.57
CA LYS A 107 -3.11 20.34 0.77
C LYS A 107 -2.64 21.15 -0.45
N SER A 108 -2.43 20.54 -1.61
CA SER A 108 -2.07 21.24 -2.83
C SER A 108 -2.63 20.52 -4.07
N PRO A 109 -3.45 21.19 -4.89
CA PRO A 109 -3.90 20.63 -6.16
C PRO A 109 -2.71 20.57 -7.13
N ARG A 110 -2.47 19.39 -7.72
CA ARG A 110 -1.60 19.26 -8.89
C ARG A 110 -2.47 19.37 -10.15
N LEU A 111 -2.32 20.47 -10.86
CA LEU A 111 -2.87 20.63 -12.20
C LEU A 111 -2.15 19.67 -13.16
N GLY A 112 -2.79 18.55 -13.48
CA GLY A 112 -2.38 17.68 -14.58
C GLY A 112 -3.34 17.88 -15.74
N SER A 113 -2.87 18.49 -16.83
CA SER A 113 -3.56 18.47 -18.12
C SER A 113 -3.27 17.14 -18.82
N VAL A 114 -4.28 16.30 -19.00
CA VAL A 114 -4.20 15.20 -19.96
C VAL A 114 -4.99 15.64 -21.18
N ALA A 115 -4.28 15.95 -22.26
CA ALA A 115 -4.85 16.03 -23.59
C ALA A 115 -5.02 14.59 -24.10
N TRP A 116 -6.23 14.23 -24.52
CA TRP A 116 -6.48 13.02 -25.30
C TRP A 116 -6.75 13.48 -26.74
N ASP A 117 -5.94 13.01 -27.69
CA ASP A 117 -6.31 12.94 -29.11
C ASP A 117 -7.13 11.66 -29.37
#